data_AF-A0A960EDR7-F1
#
_entry.id   AF-A0A960EDR7-F1
#
_cell.length_a   1.000
_cell.length_b   1.000
_cell.length_c   1.000
_cell.angle_alpha   90.00
_cell.angle_beta   90.00
_cell.angle_gamma   90.00
#
_symmetry.space_group_name_H-M   'P 1'
#
loop_
_entity.id
_entity.type
_entity.pdbx_description
1 polymer ?
#
loop_
_entity_poly.entity_id
_entity_poly.type
_entity_poly.pdbx_seq_one_letter_code
_entity_poly.pdbx_strand_id
1 'polypeptide(L)' 'MTDVSGLFDAEYGRLVRSLGVAFDPVEAADAVQEAFIQADRKWAEVSRYDDPAGWVRRVAVNRLLNG' A
#
# COMPACT_ATOMS: atom_id res chain seq x y z
N MET A 1 16.27 11.15 2.36
CA MET A 1 15.68 10.02 3.10
C MET A 1 14.22 10.01 2.72
N THR A 2 13.80 9.10 1.85
CA THR A 2 12.39 9.00 1.45
C THR A 2 11.60 8.56 2.68
N ASP A 3 10.62 9.35 3.07
CA ASP A 3 9.66 8.98 4.09
C ASP A 3 8.48 8.23 3.45
N VAL A 4 7.55 7.78 4.29
CA VAL A 4 6.35 7.10 3.80
C VAL A 4 5.50 8.01 2.90
N SER A 5 5.54 9.32 3.10
CA SER A 5 4.80 10.30 2.28
C SER A 5 5.31 10.32 0.84
N GLY A 6 6.63 10.32 0.64
CA GLY A 6 7.21 10.21 -0.70
C GLY A 6 6.84 8.90 -1.42
N LEU A 7 6.74 7.79 -0.68
CA LEU A 7 6.26 6.52 -1.23
C LEU A 7 4.76 6.59 -1.56
N PHE A 8 3.96 7.21 -0.69
CA PHE A 8 2.53 7.40 -0.87
C PHE A 8 2.23 8.19 -2.15
N ASP A 9 2.88 9.34 -2.31
CA ASP A 9 2.68 10.21 -3.48
C ASP A 9 3.05 9.49 -4.80
N ALA A 10 4.08 8.65 -4.77
CA ALA A 10 4.53 7.90 -5.94
C ALA A 10 3.62 6.71 -6.29
N GLU A 11 3.17 5.94 -5.29
CA GLU A 11 2.60 4.61 -5.51
C GLU A 11 1.10 4.49 -5.26
N TYR A 12 0.49 5.36 -4.43
CA TYR A 12 -0.92 5.23 -4.04
C TYR A 12 -1.84 5.11 -5.25
N GLY A 13 -1.79 6.09 -6.16
CA GLY A 13 -2.65 6.09 -7.34
C GLY A 13 -2.43 4.90 -8.26
N ARG A 14 -1.19 4.42 -8.39
CA ARG A 14 -0.85 3.25 -9.20
C ARG A 14 -1.41 1.97 -8.58
N LEU A 15 -1.26 1.80 -7.27
CA LEU A 15 -1.75 0.64 -6.54
C LEU A 15 -3.28 0.57 -6.58
N VAL A 16 -3.97 1.67 -6.26
CA VAL A 16 -5.45 1.74 -6.33
C VAL A 16 -5.96 1.38 -7.71
N ARG A 17 -5.39 1.95 -8.78
CA ARG A 17 -5.77 1.60 -10.15
C ARG A 17 -5.52 0.13 -10.46
N SER A 18 -4.37 -0.41 -10.06
CA SER A 18 -4.01 -1.80 -10.37
C SER A 18 -4.86 -2.83 -9.63
N LEU A 19 -5.21 -2.57 -8.37
CA LEU A 19 -6.03 -3.47 -7.56
C LEU A 19 -7.51 -3.32 -7.91
N GLY A 20 -7.98 -2.11 -8.21
CA GLY A 20 -9.36 -1.86 -8.66
C GLY A 20 -9.72 -2.48 -10.02
N VAL A 21 -8.75 -3.07 -10.75
CA VAL A 21 -9.04 -3.91 -11.93
C VAL A 21 -9.58 -5.29 -11.52
N ALA A 22 -9.12 -5.83 -10.38
CA ALA A 22 -9.47 -7.16 -9.90
C ALA A 22 -10.49 -7.17 -8.76
N PHE A 23 -10.65 -6.04 -8.08
CA PHE A 23 -11.52 -5.84 -6.92
C PHE A 23 -12.41 -4.60 -7.12
N ASP A 24 -13.36 -4.38 -6.21
CA ASP A 24 -14.11 -3.12 -6.20
C ASP A 24 -13.16 -1.91 -6.02
N PRO A 25 -13.28 -0.84 -6.83
CA PRO A 25 -12.38 0.31 -6.75
C PRO A 25 -12.39 1.04 -5.41
N VAL A 26 -13.53 1.06 -4.70
CA VAL A 26 -13.65 1.70 -3.39
C VAL A 26 -12.95 0.85 -2.34
N GLU A 27 -13.18 -0.47 -2.35
CA GLU A 27 -12.47 -1.39 -1.46
C GLU A 27 -10.96 -1.39 -1.72
N ALA A 28 -10.54 -1.33 -2.99
CA ALA A 28 -9.13 -1.23 -3.35
C ALA A 28 -8.49 0.07 -2.82
N ALA A 29 -9.20 1.21 -2.91
CA ALA A 29 -8.72 2.48 -2.36
C ALA A 29 -8.56 2.41 -0.84
N ASP A 30 -9.57 1.88 -0.13
CA ASP A 30 -9.52 1.70 1.32
C ASP A 30 -8.38 0.76 1.74
N ALA A 31 -8.21 -0.36 1.03
CA ALA A 31 -7.17 -1.33 1.35
C ALA A 31 -5.75 -0.78 1.15
N VAL A 32 -5.52 -0.01 0.09
CA VAL A 32 -4.23 0.66 -0.14
C VAL A 32 -3.98 1.73 0.92
N GLN A 33 -5.01 2.50 1.29
CA GLN A 33 -4.88 3.51 2.35
C GLN A 33 -4.49 2.88 3.69
N GLU A 34 -5.18 1.83 4.11
CA GLU A 34 -4.85 1.11 5.34
C GLU A 34 -3.44 0.50 5.29
N ALA A 35 -3.03 -0.03 4.14
CA ALA A 35 -1.67 -0.55 3.97
C ALA A 35 -0.60 0.53 4.15
N PHE A 36 -0.85 1.76 3.68
CA PHE A 36 0.05 2.90 3.92
C PHE A 36 0.06 3.36 5.38
N ILE A 37 -1.09 3.34 6.06
CA ILE A 37 -1.16 3.61 7.52
C ILE A 37 -0.31 2.59 8.29
N GLN A 38 -0.32 1.32 7.88
CA GLN A 38 0.54 0.31 8.49
C GLN A 38 2.02 0.50 8.14
N ALA A 39 2.32 0.93 6.92
CA ALA A 39 3.69 1.24 6.51
C ALA A 39 4.27 2.39 7.34
N ASP A 40 3.49 3.46 7.58
CA ASP A 40 3.89 4.60 8.42
C ASP A 40 4.25 4.14 9.85
N ARG A 41 3.36 3.35 10.48
CA ARG A 41 3.59 2.80 11.82
C ARG A 41 4.84 1.91 11.92
N LYS A 42 5.25 1.28 10.82
CA LYS A 42 6.39 0.33 10.74
C LYS A 42 7.54 0.86 9.89
N TRP A 43 7.60 2.16 9.63
CA TRP A 43 8.46 2.70 8.58
C TRP A 43 9.94 2.40 8.81
N ALA A 44 10.40 2.36 10.07
CA ALA A 44 11.78 2.02 10.41
C ALA A 44 12.21 0.61 9.94
N GLU A 45 11.27 -0.31 9.79
CA GLU A 45 11.47 -1.65 9.25
C GLU A 45 11.21 -1.69 7.74
N VAL A 46 10.04 -1.19 7.31
CA VAL A 46 9.58 -1.27 5.90
C VAL A 46 10.52 -0.52 4.95
N SER A 47 11.08 0.61 5.38
CA SER A 47 12.05 1.38 4.58
C SER A 47 13.36 0.64 4.30
N ARG A 48 13.64 -0.47 5.01
CA ARG A 48 14.86 -1.28 4.82
C ARG A 48 14.66 -2.43 3.84
N TYR A 49 13.43 -2.69 3.39
CA TYR A 49 13.18 -3.72 2.38
C TYR A 49 13.66 -3.25 1.00
N ASP A 50 14.03 -4.21 0.16
CA ASP A 50 14.41 -3.95 -1.23
C ASP A 50 13.24 -3.33 -2.03
N ASP A 51 11.99 -3.66 -1.66
CA ASP A 51 10.78 -3.12 -2.27
C ASP A 51 9.70 -2.77 -1.21
N PRO A 52 9.74 -1.55 -0.66
CA PRO A 52 8.70 -1.05 0.25
C PRO A 52 7.30 -0.98 -0.39
N ALA A 53 7.22 -0.66 -1.70
CA ALA A 53 5.95 -0.60 -2.43
C ALA A 53 5.31 -1.99 -2.56
N GLY A 54 6.14 -3.01 -2.82
CA GLY A 54 5.74 -4.41 -2.84
C GLY A 54 5.19 -4.89 -1.50
N TRP A 55 5.77 -4.43 -0.40
CA TRP A 55 5.22 -4.69 0.94
C TRP A 55 3.83 -4.08 1.13
N VAL A 56 3.64 -2.80 0.76
CA VAL A 56 2.34 -2.12 0.82
C VAL A 56 1.31 -2.87 -0.03
N ARG A 57 1.67 -3.23 -1.27
CA ARG A 57 0.80 -4.03 -2.15
C ARG A 57 0.39 -5.35 -1.50
N ARG A 58 1.33 -6.06 -0.88
CA ARG A 58 1.05 -7.33 -0.19
C ARG A 58 0.05 -7.13 0.95
N VAL A 59 0.22 -6.09 1.77
CA VAL A 59 -0.71 -5.79 2.87
C VAL A 59 -2.10 -5.45 2.34
N ALA A 60 -2.20 -4.63 1.29
CA ALA A 60 -3.46 -4.28 0.66
C ALA A 60 -4.17 -5.52 0.08
N VAL A 61 -3.45 -6.38 -0.65
CA VAL A 61 -4.00 -7.63 -1.19
C VAL A 61 -4.48 -8.55 -0.06
N ASN A 62 -3.70 -8.70 1.01
CA ASN A 62 -4.12 -9.51 2.14
C ASN A 62 -5.40 -8.98 2.80
N ARG A 63 -5.57 -7.65 2.86
CA ARG A 63 -6.81 -7.04 3.36
C ARG A 63 -7.99 -7.35 2.43
N LEU A 64 -7.83 -7.22 1.12
CA LEU A 64 -8.89 -7.52 0.14
C LEU A 64 -9.31 -8.99 0.12
N LEU A 65 -8.39 -9.91 0.43
CA LEU A 65 -8.69 -11.35 0.43
C LEU A 65 -9.32 -11.85 1.73
N ASN A 66 -9.18 -11.12 2.84
CA ASN A 66 -9.63 -11.54 4.17
C ASN A 66 -10.62 -10.56 4.81
N GLY A 67 -11.09 -9.57 4.05
CA GLY A 67 -12.10 -8.60 4.44
C GLY A 67 -13.51 -9.14 4.35
#